data_AF-A0A6H5G986-F1
#
_entry.id   AF-A0A6H5G986-F1
#
_cell.length_a   1.000
_cell.length_b   1.000
_cell.length_c   1.000
_cell.angle_alpha   90.00
_cell.angle_beta   90.00
_cell.angle_gamma   90.00
#
_symmetry.space_group_name_H-M   'P 1'
#
loop_
_entity.id
_entity.type
_entity.pdbx_description
1 polymer ?
#
loop_
_entity_poly.entity_id
_entity_poly.type
_entity_poly.pdbx_seq_one_letter_code
_entity_poly.pdbx_strand_id
1 'polypeptide(L)'
;MAKSDQHMQKVKVALIKEKAEAERVERVRAMRGQKKLQKALNAQAKVAQVNAKKEMMDQVKKFRKGETKDLSFLDGKKTKAGLNGPKTNKKSAMKKNFKDRKFGHGGKKRDSKRNTRDSTSGFDKQRPSKSGKPGKKGPNKRPGKSVRTKNKSKKR
;
A
#
# COMPACT_ATOMS: atom_id res chain seq x y z
N MET A 1 47.13 10.47 -35.75
CA MET A 1 46.28 10.91 -34.62
C MET A 1 46.98 10.58 -33.30
N ALA A 2 46.73 11.31 -32.22
CA ALA A 2 47.36 11.07 -30.92
C ALA A 2 46.98 9.72 -30.25
N LYS A 3 45.93 9.04 -30.75
CA LYS A 3 45.47 7.72 -30.27
C LYS A 3 45.47 6.72 -31.42
N SER A 4 45.76 5.46 -31.12
CA SER A 4 45.68 4.37 -32.11
C SER A 4 44.23 3.95 -32.36
N ASP A 5 43.95 3.45 -33.56
CA ASP A 5 42.60 2.99 -33.93
C ASP A 5 42.12 1.83 -33.06
N GLN A 6 43.02 0.93 -32.66
CA GLN A 6 42.73 -0.14 -31.71
C GLN A 6 42.24 0.41 -30.36
N HIS A 7 42.81 1.52 -29.88
CA HIS A 7 42.35 2.18 -28.67
C HIS A 7 40.94 2.77 -28.86
N MET A 8 40.69 3.43 -29.99
CA MET A 8 39.36 3.99 -30.30
C MET A 8 38.27 2.92 -30.43
N GLN A 9 38.59 1.74 -30.95
CA GLN A 9 37.67 0.59 -30.98
C GLN A 9 37.30 0.12 -29.55
N LYS A 10 38.27 0.05 -28.64
CA LYS A 10 38.01 -0.30 -27.22
C LYS A 10 37.09 0.73 -26.55
N VAL A 11 37.32 2.02 -26.80
CA VAL A 11 36.46 3.10 -26.29
C VAL A 11 35.05 2.98 -26.86
N LYS A 12 34.89 2.71 -28.16
CA LYS A 12 33.58 2.50 -28.79
C LYS A 12 32.82 1.34 -28.15
N VAL A 13 33.50 0.22 -27.89
CA VAL A 13 32.90 -0.94 -27.22
C VAL A 13 32.47 -0.59 -25.80
N ALA A 14 33.26 0.16 -25.05
CA ALA A 14 32.90 0.61 -23.69
C ALA A 14 31.65 1.52 -23.72
N LEU A 15 31.60 2.50 -24.63
CA LEU A 15 30.45 3.40 -24.77
C LEU A 15 29.16 2.67 -25.18
N ILE A 16 29.25 1.67 -26.05
CA ILE A 16 28.09 0.83 -26.42
C ILE A 16 27.59 0.04 -25.21
N LYS A 17 28.51 -0.51 -24.39
CA LYS A 17 28.16 -1.22 -23.16
C LYS A 17 27.46 -0.30 -22.15
N GLU A 18 28.00 0.88 -21.89
CA GLU A 18 27.40 1.86 -20.98
C GLU A 18 25.99 2.26 -21.43
N LYS A 19 25.81 2.55 -22.74
CA LYS A 19 24.48 2.86 -23.29
C LYS A 19 23.49 1.71 -23.09
N ALA A 20 23.91 0.49 -23.39
CA ALA A 20 23.06 -0.69 -23.21
C ALA A 20 22.68 -0.92 -21.74
N GLU A 21 23.59 -0.65 -20.80
CA GLU A 21 23.32 -0.74 -19.36
C GLU A 21 22.36 0.36 -18.89
N ALA A 22 22.54 1.60 -19.34
CA ALA A 22 21.63 2.70 -19.05
C ALA A 22 20.20 2.39 -19.53
N GLU A 23 20.05 1.94 -20.78
CA GLU A 23 18.76 1.55 -21.34
C GLU A 23 18.10 0.42 -20.55
N ARG A 24 18.87 -0.59 -20.10
CA ARG A 24 18.35 -1.67 -19.27
C ARG A 24 17.82 -1.16 -17.94
N VAL A 25 18.55 -0.26 -17.29
CA VAL A 25 18.13 0.34 -16.01
C VAL A 25 16.85 1.14 -16.19
N GLU A 26 16.74 1.94 -17.26
CA GLU A 26 15.54 2.72 -17.56
C GLU A 26 14.33 1.82 -17.84
N ARG A 27 14.49 0.77 -18.66
CA ARG A 27 13.44 -0.24 -18.90
C ARG A 27 12.96 -0.87 -17.60
N VAL A 28 13.88 -1.25 -16.70
CA VAL A 28 13.51 -1.83 -15.40
C VAL A 28 12.77 -0.82 -14.52
N ARG A 29 13.16 0.46 -14.52
CA ARG A 29 12.45 1.53 -13.80
C ARG A 29 11.04 1.73 -14.36
N ALA A 30 10.88 1.78 -15.68
CA ALA A 30 9.57 1.89 -16.34
C ALA A 30 8.66 0.70 -16.00
N MET A 31 9.17 -0.54 -16.13
CA MET A 31 8.42 -1.75 -15.78
C MET A 31 8.01 -1.76 -14.30
N ARG A 32 8.86 -1.24 -13.39
CA ARG A 32 8.52 -1.12 -11.98
C ARG A 32 7.43 -0.07 -11.74
N GLY A 33 7.48 1.05 -12.46
CA GLY A 33 6.43 2.08 -12.44
C GLY A 33 5.07 1.52 -12.85
N GLN A 34 5.02 0.87 -14.02
CA GLN A 34 3.81 0.21 -14.52
C GLN A 34 3.25 -0.83 -13.54
N LYS A 35 4.10 -1.70 -12.97
CA LYS A 35 3.66 -2.70 -11.97
C LYS A 35 3.11 -2.07 -10.70
N LYS A 36 3.64 -0.92 -10.25
CA LYS A 36 3.12 -0.20 -9.09
C LYS A 36 1.74 0.39 -9.40
N LEU A 37 1.59 1.03 -10.55
CA LEU A 37 0.31 1.60 -11.00
C LEU A 37 -0.74 0.50 -11.17
N GLN A 38 -0.40 -0.62 -11.81
CA GLN A 38 -1.32 -1.75 -11.97
C GLN A 38 -1.83 -2.29 -10.62
N LYS A 39 -0.94 -2.40 -9.62
CA LYS A 39 -1.34 -2.84 -8.28
C LYS A 39 -2.30 -1.86 -7.61
N ALA A 40 -2.03 -0.55 -7.74
CA ALA A 40 -2.90 0.49 -7.19
C ALA A 40 -4.29 0.48 -7.88
N LEU A 41 -4.32 0.40 -9.21
CA LEU A 41 -5.55 0.31 -9.99
C LEU A 41 -6.37 -0.93 -9.64
N ASN A 42 -5.73 -2.10 -9.53
CA ASN A 42 -6.42 -3.33 -9.13
C ASN A 42 -6.99 -3.25 -7.71
N ALA A 43 -6.28 -2.60 -6.78
CA ALA A 43 -6.77 -2.40 -5.42
C ALA A 43 -7.97 -1.43 -5.40
N GLN A 44 -7.88 -0.32 -6.14
CA GLN A 44 -8.96 0.66 -6.28
C GLN A 44 -10.21 0.04 -6.92
N ALA A 45 -10.04 -0.74 -7.99
CA ALA A 45 -11.14 -1.43 -8.67
C ALA A 45 -11.90 -2.38 -7.72
N LYS A 46 -11.17 -3.16 -6.90
CA LYS A 46 -11.80 -4.04 -5.90
C LYS A 46 -12.59 -3.25 -4.84
N VAL A 47 -12.02 -2.15 -4.35
CA VAL A 47 -12.71 -1.29 -3.37
C VAL A 47 -13.95 -0.66 -4.00
N ALA A 48 -13.86 -0.17 -5.23
CA ALA A 48 -14.98 0.40 -5.97
C ALA A 48 -16.10 -0.64 -6.17
N GLN A 49 -15.76 -1.87 -6.53
CA GLN A 49 -16.73 -2.94 -6.73
C GLN A 49 -17.45 -3.32 -5.43
N VAL A 50 -16.72 -3.39 -4.30
CA VAL A 50 -17.32 -3.65 -2.99
C VAL A 50 -18.21 -2.49 -2.54
N ASN A 51 -17.80 -1.25 -2.78
CA ASN A 51 -18.59 -0.07 -2.44
C ASN A 51 -19.87 -0.01 -3.28
N ALA A 52 -19.78 -0.23 -4.59
CA ALA A 52 -20.94 -0.29 -5.48
C ALA A 52 -21.94 -1.37 -5.03
N LYS A 53 -21.45 -2.57 -4.65
CA LYS A 53 -22.30 -3.64 -4.11
C LYS A 53 -22.98 -3.22 -2.80
N LYS A 54 -22.26 -2.53 -1.90
CA LYS A 54 -22.84 -2.05 -0.65
C LYS A 54 -23.91 -0.98 -0.89
N GLU A 55 -23.62 -0.01 -1.75
CA GLU A 55 -24.53 1.06 -2.12
C GLU A 55 -25.82 0.51 -2.74
N MET A 56 -25.70 -0.45 -3.66
CA MET A 56 -26.83 -1.15 -4.26
C MET A 56 -27.65 -1.89 -3.20
N MET A 57 -27.01 -2.65 -2.31
CA MET A 57 -27.71 -3.38 -1.25
C MET A 57 -28.40 -2.43 -0.26
N ASP A 58 -27.82 -1.27 0.01
CA ASP A 58 -28.42 -0.27 0.88
C ASP A 58 -29.63 0.41 0.20
N GLN A 59 -29.57 0.69 -1.10
CA GLN A 59 -30.72 1.18 -1.88
C GLN A 59 -31.86 0.15 -1.92
N VAL A 60 -31.54 -1.13 -2.19
CA VAL A 60 -32.53 -2.22 -2.15
C VAL A 60 -33.18 -2.34 -0.77
N LYS A 61 -32.41 -2.21 0.32
CA LYS A 61 -32.95 -2.22 1.68
C LYS A 61 -33.88 -1.03 1.95
N LYS A 62 -33.53 0.17 1.48
CA LYS A 62 -34.38 1.37 1.62
C LYS A 62 -35.69 1.22 0.86
N PHE A 63 -35.63 0.69 -0.37
CA PHE A 63 -36.81 0.37 -1.16
C PHE A 63 -37.70 -0.65 -0.47
N ARG A 64 -37.13 -1.77 0.01
CA ARG A 64 -37.86 -2.80 0.76
C ARG A 64 -38.52 -2.26 2.03
N LYS A 65 -37.92 -1.25 2.67
CA LYS A 65 -38.47 -0.58 3.86
C LYS A 65 -39.48 0.52 3.53
N GLY A 66 -39.69 0.86 2.25
CA GLY A 66 -40.58 1.94 1.83
C GLY A 66 -40.02 3.35 2.04
N GLU A 67 -38.73 3.51 2.40
CA GLU A 67 -38.09 4.83 2.57
C GLU A 67 -37.93 5.56 1.23
N THR A 68 -37.79 4.81 0.14
CA THR A 68 -37.65 5.32 -1.23
C THR A 68 -38.51 4.48 -2.17
N LYS A 69 -39.33 5.11 -3.01
CA LYS A 69 -40.18 4.41 -4.01
C LYS A 69 -39.52 4.33 -5.40
N ASP A 70 -38.42 5.04 -5.61
CA ASP A 70 -37.78 5.16 -6.92
C ASP A 70 -36.87 3.95 -7.21
N LEU A 71 -37.10 3.29 -8.34
CA LEU A 71 -36.28 2.18 -8.87
C LEU A 71 -35.07 2.67 -9.67
N SER A 72 -34.69 3.95 -9.54
CA SER A 72 -33.63 4.60 -10.32
C SER A 72 -32.23 3.99 -10.14
N PHE A 73 -32.03 3.15 -9.13
CA PHE A 73 -30.78 2.40 -8.93
C PHE A 73 -30.61 1.23 -9.92
N LEU A 74 -31.68 0.78 -10.59
CA LEU A 74 -31.64 -0.33 -11.53
C LEU A 74 -31.22 0.12 -12.95
N ASP A 75 -31.53 1.37 -13.32
CA ASP A 75 -31.43 1.84 -14.72
C ASP A 75 -30.02 2.15 -15.21
N GLY A 76 -28.97 1.97 -14.39
CA GLY A 76 -27.56 2.13 -14.80
C GLY A 76 -27.16 3.53 -15.31
N LYS A 77 -28.11 4.46 -15.46
CA LYS A 77 -27.86 5.84 -15.81
C LYS A 77 -27.39 6.56 -14.56
N LYS A 78 -26.10 6.85 -14.58
CA LYS A 78 -25.42 7.84 -13.74
C LYS A 78 -26.26 9.11 -13.67
N THR A 79 -27.16 9.20 -12.69
CA THR A 79 -27.72 10.49 -12.31
C THR A 79 -26.58 11.23 -11.63
N LYS A 80 -26.20 12.35 -12.25
CA LYS A 80 -25.16 13.25 -11.78
C LYS A 80 -25.38 13.51 -10.29
N ALA A 81 -24.28 13.46 -9.55
CA ALA A 81 -24.17 13.74 -8.14
C ALA A 81 -25.10 14.88 -7.71
N GLY A 82 -26.22 14.51 -7.08
CA GLY A 82 -26.98 15.42 -6.22
C GLY A 82 -26.13 15.72 -4.99
N LEU A 83 -25.99 17.01 -4.71
CA LEU A 83 -25.08 17.67 -3.77
C LEU A 83 -25.34 17.35 -2.27
N ASN A 84 -25.81 16.15 -1.94
CA ASN A 84 -26.25 15.77 -0.60
C ASN A 84 -25.76 14.37 -0.24
N GLY A 85 -24.46 14.27 0.04
CA GLY A 85 -23.90 13.07 0.69
C GLY A 85 -24.64 12.77 2.00
N PRO A 86 -24.69 11.50 2.44
CA PRO A 86 -25.43 11.12 3.64
C PRO A 86 -24.96 11.98 4.80
N LYS A 87 -25.88 12.74 5.41
CA LYS A 87 -25.64 13.55 6.61
C LYS A 87 -25.20 12.61 7.72
N THR A 88 -23.89 12.33 7.78
CA THR A 88 -23.30 11.61 8.91
C THR A 88 -23.69 12.38 10.16
N ASN A 89 -24.32 11.69 11.12
CA ASN A 89 -24.78 12.31 12.35
C ASN A 89 -23.62 13.12 12.95
N LYS A 90 -23.72 14.46 13.02
CA LYS A 90 -22.63 15.34 13.51
C LYS A 90 -22.09 14.89 14.87
N LYS A 91 -22.97 14.33 15.71
CA LYS A 91 -22.62 13.71 17.00
C LYS A 91 -21.72 12.47 16.88
N SER A 92 -21.93 11.60 15.88
CA SER A 92 -21.08 10.42 15.66
C SER A 92 -19.71 10.82 15.09
N ALA A 93 -19.68 11.82 14.20
CA ALA A 93 -18.46 12.41 13.68
C ALA A 93 -17.61 13.04 14.79
N MET A 94 -18.21 13.85 15.68
CA MET A 94 -17.50 14.40 16.85
C MET A 94 -16.97 13.31 17.79
N LYS A 95 -17.78 12.28 18.10
CA LYS A 95 -17.34 11.16 18.94
C LYS A 95 -16.15 10.42 18.32
N LYS A 96 -16.15 10.23 16.99
CA LYS A 96 -15.04 9.62 16.26
C LYS A 96 -13.80 10.51 16.29
N ASN A 97 -13.94 11.82 16.04
CA ASN A 97 -12.84 12.78 16.10
C ASN A 97 -12.22 12.88 17.50
N PHE A 98 -13.04 12.85 18.56
CA PHE A 98 -12.54 12.83 19.94
C PHE A 98 -11.75 11.54 20.23
N LYS A 99 -12.24 10.38 19.81
CA LYS A 99 -11.53 9.10 19.96
C LYS A 99 -10.24 9.08 19.14
N ASP A 100 -10.27 9.60 17.93
CA ASP A 100 -9.08 9.67 17.06
C ASP A 100 -8.03 10.64 17.63
N ARG A 101 -8.46 11.76 18.25
CA ARG A 101 -7.55 12.66 18.99
C ARG A 101 -6.97 12.02 20.25
N LYS A 102 -7.80 11.35 21.06
CA LYS A 102 -7.40 10.77 22.35
C LYS A 102 -6.57 9.49 22.22
N PHE A 103 -6.87 8.67 21.20
CA PHE A 103 -6.33 7.33 21.05
C PHE A 103 -5.59 7.11 19.72
N GLY A 104 -5.62 8.06 18.78
CA GLY A 104 -5.13 7.86 17.42
C GLY A 104 -6.18 7.20 16.51
N HIS A 105 -6.01 7.37 15.19
CA HIS A 105 -6.96 6.89 14.20
C HIS A 105 -7.21 5.37 14.31
N GLY A 106 -8.46 4.99 14.57
CA GLY A 106 -8.87 3.59 14.77
C GLY A 106 -8.81 3.09 16.22
N GLY A 107 -8.74 3.97 17.21
CA GLY A 107 -8.94 3.65 18.64
C GLY A 107 -7.80 2.88 19.31
N LYS A 108 -6.68 2.67 18.62
CA LYS A 108 -5.47 2.06 19.19
C LYS A 108 -4.44 3.15 19.40
N LYS A 109 -4.01 3.36 20.66
CA LYS A 109 -2.83 4.18 21.00
C LYS A 109 -1.62 3.55 20.31
N ARG A 110 -1.36 3.94 19.06
CA ARG A 110 -0.26 3.42 18.23
C ARG A 110 1.05 3.92 18.82
N ASP A 111 1.48 3.26 19.88
CA ASP A 111 2.77 3.50 20.51
C ASP A 111 3.00 4.96 20.93
N SER A 112 1.95 5.75 21.19
CA SER A 112 2.07 7.14 21.67
C SER A 112 2.68 7.24 23.09
N LYS A 113 2.80 6.11 23.78
CA LYS A 113 3.55 5.95 25.04
C LYS A 113 4.97 5.42 24.82
N ARG A 114 5.38 5.12 23.58
CA ARG A 114 6.78 4.77 23.29
C ARG A 114 7.56 6.06 23.13
N ASN A 115 8.75 6.07 23.72
CA ASN A 115 9.70 7.14 23.54
C ASN A 115 10.03 7.27 22.04
N THR A 116 9.79 8.44 21.45
CA THR A 116 10.29 8.78 20.12
C THR A 116 11.75 9.20 20.23
N ARG A 117 12.48 9.20 19.11
CA ARG A 117 13.86 9.70 19.05
C ARG A 117 13.99 11.14 19.56
N ASP A 118 12.94 11.95 19.38
CA ASP A 118 12.87 13.33 19.87
C ASP A 118 12.61 13.40 21.39
N SER A 119 12.00 12.36 21.98
CA SER A 119 11.75 12.27 23.42
C SER A 119 13.00 11.84 24.21
N THR A 120 13.99 11.24 23.53
CA THR A 120 15.27 10.82 24.12
C THR A 120 16.30 11.89 23.81
N SER A 121 16.39 12.90 24.67
CA SER A 121 17.31 14.04 24.58
C SER A 121 18.78 13.63 24.37
N GLY A 122 19.20 13.46 23.11
CA GLY A 122 20.63 13.39 22.72
C GLY A 122 21.45 12.19 23.22
N PHE A 123 20.92 11.32 24.08
CA PHE A 123 21.65 10.16 24.63
C PHE A 123 21.97 9.04 23.62
N ASP A 124 21.50 9.15 22.37
CA ASP A 124 21.72 8.14 21.32
C ASP A 124 23.08 8.29 20.61
N LYS A 125 23.91 9.29 20.99
CA LYS A 125 25.24 9.50 20.39
C LYS A 125 26.35 8.59 20.94
N GLN A 126 26.06 7.70 21.89
CA GLN A 126 27.07 6.86 22.57
C GLN A 126 26.82 5.35 22.47
N ARG A 127 26.15 4.86 21.42
CA ARG A 127 26.11 3.41 21.17
C ARG A 127 26.88 3.05 19.89
N PRO A 128 27.97 2.25 20.00
CA PRO A 128 28.63 1.73 18.82
C PRO A 128 27.64 0.82 18.07
N SER A 129 27.60 0.97 16.76
CA SER A 129 26.80 0.15 15.85
C SER A 129 27.21 -1.32 15.98
N LYS A 130 26.52 -2.06 16.84
CA LYS A 130 26.63 -3.51 16.92
C LYS A 130 25.41 -4.12 16.24
N SER A 131 25.70 -4.74 15.11
CA SER A 131 24.95 -5.78 14.43
C SER A 131 23.95 -6.52 15.32
N GLY A 132 22.72 -6.70 14.81
CA GLY A 132 21.76 -7.66 15.37
C GLY A 132 20.74 -7.07 16.34
N LYS A 133 19.61 -6.60 15.81
CA LYS A 133 18.40 -6.41 16.62
C LYS A 133 17.89 -7.78 17.07
N PRO A 134 17.75 -8.09 18.38
CA PRO A 134 17.00 -9.25 18.81
C PRO A 134 15.52 -8.89 18.71
N GLY A 135 14.96 -9.09 17.52
CA GLY A 135 13.53 -8.98 17.31
C GLY A 135 12.82 -10.06 18.12
N LYS A 136 11.98 -9.64 19.07
CA LYS A 136 10.89 -10.39 19.71
C LYS A 136 10.52 -11.64 18.91
N LYS A 137 10.81 -12.84 19.45
CA LYS A 137 10.29 -14.10 18.93
C LYS A 137 8.76 -13.97 18.88
N GLY A 138 8.19 -13.82 17.68
CA GLY A 138 6.75 -13.94 17.49
C GLY A 138 6.30 -15.33 17.97
N PRO A 139 5.01 -15.51 18.31
CA PRO A 139 4.51 -16.83 18.70
C PRO A 139 4.90 -17.85 17.63
N ASN A 140 5.39 -19.02 18.06
CA ASN A 140 5.80 -20.14 17.19
C ASN A 140 4.61 -20.62 16.33
N LYS A 141 4.29 -19.87 15.28
CA LYS A 141 3.27 -20.23 14.31
C LYS A 141 3.90 -21.25 13.38
N ARG A 142 3.39 -22.49 13.45
CA ARG A 142 3.79 -23.58 12.56
C ARG A 142 3.71 -23.09 11.10
N PRO A 143 4.73 -23.30 10.28
CA PRO A 143 4.68 -22.92 8.88
C PRO A 143 3.52 -23.63 8.16
N GLY A 144 2.90 -22.91 7.22
CA GLY A 144 1.77 -23.38 6.42
C GLY A 144 2.06 -24.72 5.73
N LYS A 145 1.00 -25.46 5.37
CA LYS A 145 1.12 -26.83 4.83
C LYS A 145 2.06 -26.91 3.62
N SER A 146 1.99 -25.93 2.71
CA SER A 146 2.84 -25.84 1.51
C SER A 146 4.32 -25.60 1.79
N VAL A 147 4.66 -24.87 2.87
CA VAL A 147 6.05 -24.64 3.28
C VAL A 147 6.62 -25.91 3.94
N ARG A 148 5.78 -26.65 4.68
CA ARG A 148 6.15 -27.92 5.30
C ARG A 148 6.46 -29.01 4.28
N THR A 149 5.67 -29.13 3.21
CA THR A 149 5.91 -30.13 2.16
C THR A 149 7.22 -29.85 1.42
N LYS A 150 7.49 -28.58 1.09
CA LYS A 150 8.76 -28.15 0.48
C LYS A 150 9.99 -28.41 1.36
N ASN A 151 9.86 -28.19 2.66
CA ASN A 151 10.99 -28.46 3.58
C ASN A 151 11.21 -29.96 3.79
N LYS A 152 10.14 -30.79 3.71
CA LYS A 152 10.25 -32.25 3.78
C LYS A 152 10.97 -32.83 2.56
N SER A 153 10.71 -32.29 1.36
CA SER A 153 11.38 -32.72 0.12
C SER A 153 12.83 -32.26 0.02
N LYS A 154 13.26 -31.25 0.81
CA LYS A 154 14.66 -30.80 0.88
C LYS A 154 15.54 -31.60 1.83
N LYS A 155 14.93 -32.45 2.67
CA LYS A 155 15.64 -33.25 3.68
C LYS A 155 15.84 -34.70 3.24
N ARG A 156 15.32 -35.07 2.07
CA ARG A 156 15.71 -36.26 1.31
C ARG A 156 16.70 -35.79 0.25
#